data_AF-A0A2G9I1K8-F1
#
_entry.id   AF-A0A2G9I1K8-F1
#
_cell.length_a   1.000
_cell.length_b   1.000
_cell.length_c   1.000
_cell.angle_alpha   90.00
_cell.angle_beta   90.00
_cell.angle_gamma   90.00
#
_symmetry.space_group_name_H-M   'P 1'
#
loop_
_entity.id
_entity.type
_entity.pdbx_description
1 polymer ?
#
loop_
_entity_poly.entity_id
_entity_poly.type
_entity_poly.pdbx_seq_one_letter_code
_entity_poly.pdbx_strand_id
1 'polypeptide(L)'
;MELSFFLATFLLISLSTASHLSFDPCSSSKSNSDLSVIPIYGKCSPFNSPKPSSSWANTILDMASNDPKRLSYLSSLVAQKPTSVPIAPGQVINIGNYVVRAKIGTPGQLMFMVVDTSNDAAWIPCAGCTGCSSTLFAPNTSSTYGSLDCSVPECTHVSGLSCPAIGSGSCLFNRSYGGDSSFLATLSRDTLSLGNDAIPNYAFGCVNAISGKSIPPQGLLGLGRGSMSLLSQSGSLYSGVFSYCLPSFKSYYFSGSLKLGPLGQPKNIKTTPLLKNPHRPSLYYVNLTGVSVGRVSVPIAPELLAFDPNTGSGTIIDSGTVITRFVQPIYNAIRDEFKKQVTAPFSSLGAFDTCFAPTNEQVAPAITFHFQGLDLKLPTENTLIHSSSGSLACLAMAPAPNNVNSVLNVIANLQQQNLRILFDTVNSHLGIARELCN
;
A
#
# COMPACT_ATOMS: atom_id res chain seq x y z
N MET A 1 43.89 67.90 42.88
CA MET A 1 44.40 67.87 41.50
C MET A 1 44.82 66.43 41.25
N GLU A 2 44.34 65.86 40.14
CA GLU A 2 44.56 64.49 39.63
C GLU A 2 43.79 63.35 40.35
N LEU A 3 42.73 62.78 39.77
CA LEU A 3 42.53 61.90 38.58
C LEU A 3 42.79 60.40 38.84
N SER A 4 41.66 59.71 39.08
CA SER A 4 41.23 58.38 38.58
C SER A 4 42.25 57.42 37.96
N PHE A 5 42.17 56.13 38.35
CA PHE A 5 41.84 55.00 37.45
C PHE A 5 41.77 53.69 38.26
N PHE A 6 40.54 53.20 38.52
CA PHE A 6 40.29 51.81 38.92
C PHE A 6 40.09 50.97 37.65
N LEU A 7 40.94 49.96 37.46
CA LEU A 7 40.86 49.01 36.34
C LEU A 7 39.83 47.93 36.69
N ALA A 8 38.61 48.04 36.14
CA ALA A 8 37.60 46.98 36.23
C ALA A 8 37.71 46.07 34.99
N THR A 9 38.19 44.86 35.19
CA THR A 9 38.16 43.77 34.19
C THR A 9 36.72 43.32 33.95
N PHE A 10 36.15 43.67 32.79
CA PHE A 10 34.89 43.10 32.30
C PHE A 10 35.15 41.70 31.74
N LEU A 11 34.63 40.68 32.42
CA LEU A 11 34.52 39.32 31.89
C LEU A 11 33.30 39.27 30.95
N LEU A 12 33.53 39.25 29.65
CA LEU A 12 32.50 38.99 28.64
C LEU A 12 32.11 37.50 28.69
N ILE A 13 31.01 37.19 29.37
CA ILE A 13 30.37 35.87 29.27
C ILE A 13 29.66 35.82 27.91
N SER A 14 30.31 35.21 26.91
CA SER A 14 29.66 34.84 25.67
C SER A 14 28.67 33.71 25.94
N LEU A 15 27.37 34.03 26.05
CA LEU A 15 26.31 33.02 25.93
C LEU A 15 26.34 32.47 24.50
N SER A 16 27.00 31.33 24.30
CA SER A 16 26.80 30.51 23.11
C SER A 16 25.39 29.91 23.20
N THR A 17 24.44 30.51 22.49
CA THR A 17 23.17 29.85 22.19
C THR A 17 23.45 28.68 21.27
N ALA A 18 23.67 27.49 21.85
CA ALA A 18 23.60 26.25 21.11
C ALA A 18 22.18 26.15 20.55
N SER A 19 22.02 26.45 19.27
CA SER A 19 20.82 26.14 18.52
C SER A 19 20.72 24.62 18.46
N HIS A 20 19.97 24.03 19.38
CA HIS A 20 19.47 22.68 19.20
C HIS A 20 18.61 22.71 17.95
N LEU A 21 19.19 22.30 16.81
CA LEU A 21 18.41 21.88 15.65
C LEU A 21 17.51 20.77 16.18
N SER A 22 16.23 21.07 16.36
CA SER A 22 15.23 20.07 16.68
C SER A 22 15.27 19.05 15.54
N PHE A 23 15.77 17.85 15.83
CA PHE A 23 15.72 16.73 14.89
C PHE A 23 14.24 16.46 14.60
N ASP A 24 13.77 16.84 13.43
CA ASP A 24 12.44 16.45 12.97
C ASP A 24 12.52 14.98 12.54
N PRO A 25 11.97 14.03 13.34
CA PRO A 25 12.03 12.62 13.02
C PRO A 25 11.26 12.27 11.74
N CYS A 26 10.43 13.20 11.24
CA CYS A 26 9.65 13.05 10.03
C CYS A 26 10.29 13.74 8.82
N SER A 27 11.42 14.42 8.99
CA SER A 27 12.16 15.00 7.88
C SER A 27 12.74 13.89 6.99
N SER A 28 12.53 14.00 5.67
CA SER A 28 13.15 13.06 4.73
C SER A 28 14.65 13.33 4.70
N SER A 29 15.46 12.28 4.90
CA SER A 29 16.92 12.35 4.67
C SER A 29 17.18 13.00 3.31
N LYS A 30 17.93 14.10 3.28
CA LYS A 30 18.26 14.85 2.04
C LYS A 30 19.20 14.07 1.10
N SER A 31 19.62 12.85 1.44
CA SER A 31 20.74 12.18 0.77
C SER A 31 20.44 10.81 0.14
N ASN A 32 19.22 10.27 0.25
CA ASN A 32 18.89 8.98 -0.35
C ASN A 32 17.93 9.13 -1.54
N SER A 33 18.21 8.40 -2.63
CA SER A 33 17.32 8.18 -3.77
C SER A 33 16.02 7.46 -3.39
N ASP A 34 16.02 6.77 -2.25
CA ASP A 34 14.90 5.99 -1.75
C ASP A 34 13.78 6.88 -1.21
N LEU A 35 12.54 6.50 -1.49
CA LEU A 35 11.35 7.18 -1.00
C LEU A 35 10.96 6.64 0.37
N SER A 36 10.72 7.52 1.35
CA SER A 36 10.14 7.13 2.63
C SER A 36 8.70 6.63 2.46
N VAL A 37 8.43 5.41 2.92
CA VAL A 37 7.08 4.81 2.99
C VAL A 37 6.53 5.03 4.40
N ILE A 38 5.45 5.78 4.49
CA ILE A 38 4.90 6.27 5.75
C ILE A 38 3.55 5.55 5.99
N PRO A 39 3.34 4.90 7.15
CA PRO A 39 2.02 4.41 7.53
C PRO A 39 1.02 5.56 7.57
N ILE A 40 -0.19 5.38 7.04
CA ILE A 40 -1.17 6.47 6.93
C ILE A 40 -1.59 7.05 8.29
N TYR A 41 -1.54 6.22 9.34
CA TYR A 41 -1.80 6.60 10.73
C TYR A 41 -0.49 6.75 11.55
N GLY A 42 0.66 6.87 10.90
CA GLY A 42 1.93 7.17 11.56
C GLY A 42 2.04 8.65 11.95
N LYS A 43 2.90 8.98 12.93
CA LYS A 43 3.11 10.38 13.35
C LYS A 43 3.63 11.29 12.23
N CYS A 44 4.37 10.72 11.28
CA CYS A 44 4.90 11.43 10.11
C CYS A 44 3.92 11.54 8.94
N SER A 45 2.71 11.01 9.11
CA SER A 45 1.63 11.15 8.15
C SER A 45 0.95 12.52 8.33
N PRO A 46 0.66 13.25 7.24
CA PRO A 46 -0.15 14.47 7.30
C PRO A 46 -1.64 14.16 7.44
N PHE A 47 -2.04 12.89 7.31
CA PHE A 47 -3.40 12.44 7.52
C PHE A 47 -3.67 12.31 9.02
N ASN A 48 -4.96 12.23 9.39
CA ASN A 48 -5.41 12.16 10.79
C ASN A 48 -4.50 11.26 11.62
N SER A 49 -3.68 11.87 12.49
CA SER A 49 -2.88 11.13 13.44
C SER A 49 -3.83 10.31 14.33
N PRO A 50 -3.42 9.11 14.78
CA PRO A 50 -4.18 8.37 15.77
C PRO A 50 -4.48 9.31 16.92
N LYS A 51 -5.72 9.28 17.44
CA LYS A 51 -6.00 9.98 18.69
C LYS A 51 -4.98 9.48 19.72
N PRO A 52 -4.42 10.33 20.60
CA PRO A 52 -3.40 9.92 21.57
C PRO A 52 -3.78 8.68 22.41
N SER A 53 -5.07 8.34 22.50
CA SER A 53 -5.63 7.18 23.20
C SER A 53 -5.90 5.93 22.33
N SER A 54 -5.76 5.98 21.00
CA SER A 54 -5.99 4.80 20.14
C SER A 54 -4.73 3.94 20.07
N SER A 55 -4.78 2.73 20.61
CA SER A 55 -3.74 1.72 20.43
C SER A 55 -3.59 1.34 18.95
N TRP A 56 -2.35 1.08 18.51
CA TRP A 56 -2.03 0.57 17.16
C TRP A 56 -2.84 -0.68 16.80
N ALA A 57 -3.21 -1.49 17.80
CA ALA A 57 -4.06 -2.66 17.64
C ALA A 57 -5.48 -2.28 17.17
N ASN A 58 -6.09 -1.26 17.75
CA ASN A 58 -7.37 -0.73 17.27
C ASN A 58 -7.24 -0.18 15.86
N THR A 59 -6.14 0.50 15.54
CA THR A 59 -5.89 0.99 14.18
C THR A 59 -5.86 -0.16 13.17
N ILE A 60 -5.16 -1.26 13.44
CA ILE A 60 -5.15 -2.41 12.54
C ILE A 60 -6.51 -3.09 12.49
N LEU A 61 -7.22 -3.22 13.61
CA LEU A 61 -8.59 -3.77 13.65
C LEU A 61 -9.55 -2.95 12.77
N ASP A 62 -9.49 -1.62 12.89
CA ASP A 62 -10.27 -0.68 12.10
C ASP A 62 -9.89 -0.77 10.63
N MET A 63 -8.59 -0.81 10.30
CA MET A 63 -8.10 -0.99 8.93
C MET A 63 -8.56 -2.33 8.33
N ALA A 64 -8.36 -3.44 9.03
CA ALA A 64 -8.72 -4.79 8.58
C ALA A 64 -10.23 -5.00 8.42
N SER A 65 -11.06 -4.22 9.12
CA SER A 65 -12.51 -4.17 8.89
C SER A 65 -12.88 -3.70 7.47
N ASN A 66 -11.95 -3.06 6.76
CA ASN A 66 -12.12 -2.59 5.38
C ASN A 66 -11.65 -3.57 4.31
N ASP A 67 -10.91 -4.61 4.67
CA ASP A 67 -10.46 -5.60 3.69
C ASP A 67 -11.60 -6.15 2.82
N PRO A 68 -12.85 -6.36 3.31
CA PRO A 68 -13.93 -6.79 2.43
C PRO A 68 -14.21 -5.85 1.26
N LYS A 69 -14.10 -4.52 1.48
CA LYS A 69 -14.24 -3.52 0.41
C LYS A 69 -13.07 -3.58 -0.58
N ARG A 70 -11.86 -3.82 -0.06
CA ARG A 70 -10.65 -4.00 -0.88
C ARG A 70 -10.73 -5.28 -1.72
N LEU A 71 -11.15 -6.39 -1.14
CA LEU A 71 -11.32 -7.67 -1.85
C LEU A 71 -12.41 -7.58 -2.93
N SER A 72 -13.51 -6.87 -2.66
CA SER A 72 -14.53 -6.58 -3.69
C SER A 72 -13.93 -5.82 -4.88
N TYR A 73 -13.09 -4.82 -4.62
CA TYR A 73 -12.33 -4.12 -5.66
C TYR A 73 -11.38 -5.05 -6.42
N LEU A 74 -10.56 -5.86 -5.73
CA LEU A 74 -9.67 -6.83 -6.39
C LEU A 74 -10.46 -7.82 -7.27
N SER A 75 -11.64 -8.22 -6.82
CA SER A 75 -12.54 -9.08 -7.58
C SER A 75 -13.09 -8.41 -8.84
N SER A 76 -13.28 -7.08 -8.83
CA SER A 76 -13.81 -6.33 -9.99
C SER A 76 -12.78 -6.03 -11.06
N LEU A 77 -11.48 -6.22 -10.78
CA LEU A 77 -10.37 -6.03 -11.74
C LEU A 77 -10.32 -7.07 -12.88
N VAL A 78 -11.40 -7.82 -13.10
CA VAL A 78 -11.51 -8.76 -14.22
C VAL A 78 -11.57 -7.99 -15.54
N ALA A 79 -10.78 -8.39 -16.52
CA ALA A 79 -10.68 -7.76 -17.84
C ALA A 79 -11.99 -7.94 -18.67
N GLN A 80 -12.96 -7.04 -18.45
CA GLN A 80 -14.24 -6.71 -19.14
C GLN A 80 -15.27 -7.84 -19.40
N LYS A 81 -16.61 -7.62 -19.48
CA LYS A 81 -17.47 -6.49 -19.93
C LYS A 81 -17.88 -5.44 -18.86
N PRO A 82 -18.28 -4.22 -19.27
CA PRO A 82 -18.75 -3.17 -18.37
C PRO A 82 -20.09 -3.57 -17.75
N THR A 83 -20.08 -3.93 -16.47
CA THR A 83 -21.30 -4.06 -15.67
C THR A 83 -21.46 -2.81 -14.82
N SER A 84 -22.57 -2.11 -15.02
CA SER A 84 -23.01 -1.02 -14.15
C SER A 84 -23.16 -1.56 -12.73
N VAL A 85 -22.38 -1.03 -11.78
CA VAL A 85 -22.49 -1.38 -10.36
C VAL A 85 -23.46 -0.39 -9.70
N PRO A 86 -24.49 -0.86 -8.96
CA PRO A 86 -25.39 0.03 -8.23
C PRO A 86 -24.68 0.70 -7.05
N ILE A 87 -24.94 2.00 -6.86
CA ILE A 87 -24.43 2.81 -5.75
C ILE A 87 -25.33 2.54 -4.54
N ALA A 88 -24.78 1.98 -3.46
CA ALA A 88 -25.42 1.94 -2.14
C ALA A 88 -24.58 2.79 -1.17
N PRO A 89 -25.19 3.59 -0.27
CA PRO A 89 -24.44 4.46 0.63
C PRO A 89 -23.89 3.70 1.84
N GLY A 90 -22.57 3.71 2.04
CA GLY A 90 -21.88 3.14 3.20
C GLY A 90 -20.96 4.11 3.95
N GLN A 91 -20.71 3.80 5.23
CA GLN A 91 -19.95 4.57 6.24
C GLN A 91 -18.51 4.98 5.84
N VAL A 92 -18.01 5.97 6.58
CA VAL A 92 -16.72 6.72 6.48
C VAL A 92 -15.48 5.84 6.61
N ILE A 93 -14.72 5.51 5.54
CA ILE A 93 -13.44 4.78 5.73
C ILE A 93 -12.47 4.88 4.54
N ASN A 94 -11.22 5.30 4.77
CA ASN A 94 -10.10 5.34 3.82
C ASN A 94 -9.34 3.99 3.85
N ILE A 95 -9.12 3.36 2.70
CA ILE A 95 -8.51 2.01 2.60
C ILE A 95 -7.01 2.02 2.24
N GLY A 96 -6.38 3.19 2.12
CA GLY A 96 -4.95 3.30 1.90
C GLY A 96 -4.15 3.07 3.18
N ASN A 97 -3.11 2.23 3.14
CA ASN A 97 -2.37 1.82 4.35
C ASN A 97 -1.01 2.52 4.48
N TYR A 98 -0.34 2.77 3.36
CA TYR A 98 0.98 3.36 3.28
C TYR A 98 1.04 4.42 2.19
N VAL A 99 1.76 5.52 2.45
CA VAL A 99 1.89 6.64 1.53
C VAL A 99 3.36 6.98 1.28
N VAL A 100 3.63 7.57 0.12
CA VAL A 100 4.91 8.17 -0.22
C VAL A 100 4.72 9.65 -0.53
N ARG A 101 5.80 10.42 -0.35
CA ARG A 101 5.86 11.81 -0.79
C ARG A 101 6.19 11.83 -2.28
N ALA A 102 5.35 12.50 -3.06
CA ALA A 102 5.58 12.78 -4.46
C ALA A 102 5.34 14.26 -4.72
N LYS A 103 5.98 14.84 -5.72
CA LYS A 103 5.62 16.17 -6.21
C LYS A 103 5.06 16.07 -7.61
N ILE A 104 4.01 16.82 -7.91
CA ILE A 104 3.45 16.94 -9.26
C ILE A 104 3.55 18.40 -9.69
N GLY A 105 3.98 18.64 -10.93
CA GLY A 105 4.01 19.98 -11.51
C GLY A 105 5.36 20.70 -11.49
N THR A 106 5.38 21.87 -12.11
CA THR A 106 6.54 22.78 -12.16
C THR A 106 6.12 24.21 -11.80
N PRO A 107 6.47 24.74 -10.61
CA PRO A 107 7.18 24.07 -9.51
C PRO A 107 6.35 22.94 -8.89
N GLY A 108 7.04 21.93 -8.35
CA GLY A 108 6.41 20.72 -7.82
C GLY A 108 5.58 20.95 -6.57
N GLN A 109 4.31 20.56 -6.63
CA GLN A 109 3.35 20.58 -5.52
C GLN A 109 3.38 19.24 -4.78
N LEU A 110 3.62 19.28 -3.46
CA LEU A 110 3.74 18.07 -2.64
C LEU A 110 2.40 17.37 -2.45
N MET A 111 2.39 16.06 -2.70
CA MET A 111 1.27 15.14 -2.49
C MET A 111 1.74 13.94 -1.66
N PHE A 112 0.83 13.41 -0.83
CA PHE A 112 1.04 12.16 -0.11
C PHE A 112 0.18 11.07 -0.74
N MET A 113 0.81 10.29 -1.61
CA MET A 113 0.10 9.35 -2.47
C MET A 113 0.15 7.94 -1.88
N VAL A 114 -0.99 7.27 -1.79
CA VAL A 114 -1.08 5.86 -1.39
C VAL A 114 -0.33 4.98 -2.39
N VAL A 115 0.49 4.05 -1.92
CA VAL A 115 1.17 3.07 -2.80
C VAL A 115 0.31 1.82 -2.97
N ASP A 116 -0.06 1.51 -4.21
CA ASP A 116 -1.02 0.43 -4.50
C ASP A 116 -0.52 -0.52 -5.59
N THR A 117 -0.22 -1.76 -5.21
CA THR A 117 0.25 -2.83 -6.11
C THR A 117 -0.82 -3.46 -6.98
N SER A 118 -2.09 -3.07 -6.84
CA SER A 118 -3.21 -3.64 -7.59
C SER A 118 -3.83 -2.67 -8.61
N ASN A 119 -3.36 -1.42 -8.60
CA ASN A 119 -3.91 -0.37 -9.44
C ASN A 119 -2.84 0.22 -10.38
N ASP A 120 -3.22 0.46 -11.63
CA ASP A 120 -2.29 0.98 -12.64
C ASP A 120 -2.21 2.51 -12.62
N ALA A 121 -3.27 3.20 -13.02
CA ALA A 121 -3.21 4.66 -13.17
C ALA A 121 -3.04 5.37 -11.83
N ALA A 122 -2.09 6.29 -11.74
CA ALA A 122 -2.07 7.24 -10.63
C ALA A 122 -3.21 8.25 -10.74
N TRP A 123 -3.65 8.82 -9.61
CA TRP A 123 -4.60 9.93 -9.60
C TRP A 123 -4.41 10.82 -8.38
N ILE A 124 -4.80 12.09 -8.53
CA ILE A 124 -4.75 13.09 -7.47
C ILE A 124 -6.01 13.97 -7.51
N PRO A 125 -6.57 14.36 -6.36
CA PRO A 125 -7.55 15.44 -6.24
C PRO A 125 -7.05 16.74 -6.87
N CYS A 126 -7.82 17.31 -7.79
CA CYS A 126 -7.50 18.59 -8.42
C CYS A 126 -8.36 19.75 -7.91
N ALA A 127 -7.85 20.97 -8.06
CA ALA A 127 -8.57 22.20 -7.73
C ALA A 127 -9.94 22.23 -8.45
N GLY A 128 -11.00 22.54 -7.70
CA GLY A 128 -12.38 22.45 -8.17
C GLY A 128 -13.04 21.08 -7.96
N CYS A 129 -12.36 20.11 -7.35
CA CYS A 129 -12.93 18.80 -7.09
C CYS A 129 -14.14 18.87 -6.14
N THR A 130 -15.26 18.27 -6.55
CA THR A 130 -16.46 18.10 -5.71
C THR A 130 -16.33 16.85 -4.83
N GLY A 131 -16.52 16.99 -3.52
CA GLY A 131 -16.45 15.87 -2.56
C GLY A 131 -15.04 15.47 -2.10
N CYS A 132 -13.99 16.11 -2.63
CA CYS A 132 -12.63 15.97 -2.12
C CYS A 132 -12.47 16.69 -0.76
N SER A 133 -11.75 16.08 0.18
CA SER A 133 -11.71 16.52 1.58
C SER A 133 -10.45 17.28 2.00
N SER A 134 -9.36 17.27 1.22
CA SER A 134 -8.09 17.92 1.59
C SER A 134 -7.19 18.24 0.39
N THR A 135 -5.97 18.72 0.66
CA THR A 135 -4.91 19.20 -0.26
C THR A 135 -5.12 18.80 -1.72
N LEU A 136 -5.40 19.80 -2.54
CA LEU A 136 -5.69 19.65 -3.96
C LEU A 136 -4.48 20.08 -4.78
N PHE A 137 -4.22 19.36 -5.86
CA PHE A 137 -3.32 19.82 -6.92
C PHE A 137 -3.94 21.01 -7.65
N ALA A 138 -3.19 22.09 -7.82
CA ALA A 138 -3.60 23.27 -8.58
C ALA A 138 -2.97 23.22 -9.98
N PRO A 139 -3.70 22.80 -11.04
CA PRO A 139 -3.11 22.64 -12.36
C PRO A 139 -2.59 23.95 -12.97
N ASN A 140 -3.27 25.06 -12.67
CA ASN A 140 -2.96 26.39 -13.20
C ASN A 140 -1.67 27.01 -12.64
N THR A 141 -1.07 26.44 -11.59
CA THR A 141 0.21 26.90 -11.03
C THR A 141 1.40 26.09 -11.54
N SER A 142 1.17 25.07 -12.38
CA SER A 142 2.21 24.27 -13.00
C SER A 142 2.43 24.68 -14.45
N SER A 143 3.66 25.03 -14.82
CA SER A 143 4.04 25.37 -16.19
C SER A 143 4.15 24.15 -17.12
N THR A 144 4.18 22.94 -16.56
CA THR A 144 4.29 21.68 -17.32
C THR A 144 2.99 20.88 -17.38
N TYR A 145 1.91 21.41 -16.79
CA TYR A 145 0.60 20.77 -16.83
C TYR A 145 0.01 20.77 -18.25
N GLY A 146 -0.58 19.64 -18.63
CA GLY A 146 -1.40 19.55 -19.84
C GLY A 146 -2.56 18.57 -19.65
N SER A 147 -3.77 18.98 -20.00
CA SER A 147 -4.89 18.04 -20.13
C SER A 147 -4.70 17.17 -21.36
N LEU A 148 -5.10 15.90 -21.27
CA LEU A 148 -5.07 14.97 -22.40
C LEU A 148 -6.48 14.81 -22.99
N ASP A 149 -6.54 14.70 -24.31
CA ASP A 149 -7.78 14.48 -25.05
C ASP A 149 -7.93 13.01 -25.47
N CYS A 150 -9.08 12.68 -26.04
CA CYS A 150 -9.43 11.33 -26.47
C CYS A 150 -8.57 10.74 -27.60
N SER A 151 -7.72 11.54 -28.27
CA SER A 151 -6.87 11.05 -29.36
C SER A 151 -5.63 10.31 -28.87
N VAL A 152 -5.25 10.49 -27.60
CA VAL A 152 -4.03 9.87 -27.05
C VAL A 152 -4.27 8.40 -26.69
N PRO A 153 -3.30 7.50 -26.93
CA PRO A 153 -3.44 6.07 -26.63
C PRO A 153 -3.79 5.79 -25.16
N GLU A 154 -3.25 6.57 -24.23
CA GLU A 154 -3.46 6.46 -22.79
C GLU A 154 -4.94 6.55 -22.40
N CYS A 155 -5.75 7.28 -23.16
CA CYS A 155 -7.18 7.42 -22.89
C CYS A 155 -7.93 6.09 -22.96
N THR A 156 -7.51 5.19 -23.86
CA THR A 156 -8.10 3.85 -23.99
C THR A 156 -7.75 2.96 -22.79
N HIS A 157 -6.59 3.18 -22.17
CA HIS A 157 -6.10 2.37 -21.05
C HIS A 157 -6.77 2.70 -19.71
N VAL A 158 -7.27 3.93 -19.54
CA VAL A 158 -8.06 4.31 -18.36
C VAL A 158 -9.55 3.98 -18.50
N SER A 159 -9.95 3.28 -19.58
CA SER A 159 -11.34 2.95 -19.94
C SER A 159 -12.25 4.17 -19.77
N GLY A 160 -11.98 5.19 -20.60
CA GLY A 160 -12.70 6.47 -20.60
C GLY A 160 -14.21 6.33 -20.70
N LEU A 161 -14.91 7.35 -20.21
CA LEU A 161 -16.28 7.63 -20.64
C LEU A 161 -16.28 7.79 -22.17
N SER A 162 -17.43 7.55 -22.82
CA SER A 162 -17.53 7.61 -24.28
C SER A 162 -16.95 8.91 -24.82
N CYS A 163 -15.82 8.79 -25.53
CA CYS A 163 -15.23 9.89 -26.26
C CYS A 163 -16.16 10.31 -27.40
N PRO A 164 -16.22 11.62 -27.73
CA PRO A 164 -16.99 12.08 -28.88
C PRO A 164 -16.55 11.36 -30.15
N ALA A 165 -17.52 10.96 -31.00
CA ALA A 165 -17.23 10.30 -32.27
C ALA A 165 -16.51 11.24 -33.27
N ILE A 166 -16.65 12.55 -33.08
CA ILE A 166 -16.07 13.60 -33.92
C ILE A 166 -15.51 14.70 -32.99
N GLY A 167 -14.21 15.03 -33.14
CA GLY A 167 -13.52 16.10 -32.41
C GLY A 167 -12.60 15.63 -31.26
N SER A 168 -11.77 16.56 -30.74
CA SER A 168 -10.86 16.36 -29.61
C SER A 168 -11.55 16.73 -28.29
N GLY A 169 -12.29 15.80 -27.68
CA GLY A 169 -12.85 15.97 -26.34
C GLY A 169 -11.84 15.62 -25.26
N SER A 170 -11.93 16.27 -24.09
CA SER A 170 -11.12 15.89 -22.91
C SER A 170 -11.34 14.42 -22.57
N CYS A 171 -10.25 13.69 -22.29
CA CYS A 171 -10.35 12.30 -21.88
C CYS A 171 -10.86 12.20 -20.43
N LEU A 172 -12.17 12.09 -20.26
CA LEU A 172 -12.81 11.88 -18.97
C LEU A 172 -13.00 10.40 -18.71
N PHE A 173 -12.79 9.97 -17.47
CA PHE A 173 -12.98 8.57 -17.08
C PHE A 173 -13.52 8.48 -15.65
N ASN A 174 -14.28 7.43 -15.38
CA ASN A 174 -14.74 7.10 -14.04
C ASN A 174 -14.12 5.79 -13.57
N ARG A 175 -13.84 5.69 -12.28
CA ARG A 175 -13.33 4.45 -11.67
C ARG A 175 -13.96 4.22 -10.32
N SER A 176 -14.26 2.96 -10.04
CA SER A 176 -14.58 2.50 -8.70
C SER A 176 -13.28 2.15 -7.96
N TYR A 177 -13.21 2.47 -6.69
CA TYR A 177 -12.09 2.14 -5.83
C TYR A 177 -12.57 1.90 -4.40
N GLY A 178 -12.52 0.64 -3.96
CA GLY A 178 -12.91 0.23 -2.62
C GLY A 178 -14.41 0.31 -2.34
N GLY A 179 -15.09 -0.84 -2.35
CA GLY A 179 -16.50 -0.94 -2.01
C GLY A 179 -17.40 -0.14 -2.96
N ASP A 180 -18.14 0.81 -2.41
CA ASP A 180 -19.14 1.67 -3.06
C ASP A 180 -18.57 3.02 -3.57
N SER A 181 -17.27 3.26 -3.41
CA SER A 181 -16.66 4.55 -3.76
C SER A 181 -16.20 4.59 -5.21
N SER A 182 -16.36 5.75 -5.83
CA SER A 182 -15.94 6.01 -7.20
C SER A 182 -15.52 7.46 -7.39
N PHE A 183 -14.80 7.73 -8.47
CA PHE A 183 -14.41 9.08 -8.82
C PHE A 183 -14.54 9.32 -10.32
N LEU A 184 -14.72 10.59 -10.68
CA LEU A 184 -14.62 11.11 -12.03
C LEU A 184 -13.32 11.89 -12.15
N ALA A 185 -12.53 11.62 -13.19
CA ALA A 185 -11.27 12.30 -13.44
C ALA A 185 -11.11 12.68 -14.91
N THR A 186 -10.31 13.73 -15.13
CA THR A 186 -9.73 14.07 -16.43
C THR A 186 -8.36 13.44 -16.51
N LEU A 187 -8.06 12.76 -17.62
CA LEU A 187 -6.70 12.32 -17.88
C LEU A 187 -5.83 13.54 -18.20
N SER A 188 -4.76 13.70 -17.46
CA SER A 188 -3.82 14.80 -17.58
C SER A 188 -2.39 14.28 -17.56
N ARG A 189 -1.45 15.13 -17.96
CA ARG A 189 -0.02 14.89 -17.80
C ARG A 189 0.64 16.07 -17.10
N ASP A 190 1.69 15.76 -16.33
CA ASP A 190 2.58 16.75 -15.76
C ASP A 190 3.91 16.07 -15.36
N THR A 191 4.85 16.81 -14.78
CA THR A 191 6.08 16.24 -14.23
C THR A 191 5.81 15.62 -12.86
N LEU A 192 6.05 14.31 -12.73
CA LEU A 192 6.07 13.60 -11.44
C LEU A 192 7.50 13.57 -10.91
N SER A 193 7.73 14.12 -9.71
CA SER A 193 9.01 14.00 -9.02
C SER A 193 8.94 13.02 -7.85
N LEU A 194 9.86 12.08 -7.82
CA LEU A 194 10.00 11.03 -6.81
C LEU A 194 11.43 11.04 -6.27
N GLY A 195 11.61 11.57 -5.05
CA GLY A 195 12.96 11.74 -4.50
C GLY A 195 13.76 12.72 -5.35
N ASN A 196 14.84 12.23 -5.95
CA ASN A 196 15.70 13.01 -6.86
C ASN A 196 15.30 12.85 -8.34
N ASP A 197 14.38 11.93 -8.65
CA ASP A 197 14.00 11.62 -10.01
C ASP A 197 12.84 12.51 -10.46
N ALA A 198 12.88 12.92 -11.73
CA ALA A 198 11.82 13.65 -12.41
C ALA A 198 11.36 12.86 -13.64
N ILE A 199 10.08 12.56 -13.69
CA ILE A 199 9.41 11.82 -14.76
C ILE A 199 8.54 12.83 -15.52
N PRO A 200 9.02 13.41 -16.63
CA PRO A 200 8.26 14.38 -17.40
C PRO A 200 7.11 13.69 -18.14
N ASN A 201 6.05 14.46 -18.44
CA ASN A 201 4.87 13.97 -19.17
C ASN A 201 4.21 12.73 -18.54
N TYR A 202 4.32 12.56 -17.22
CA TYR A 202 3.68 11.47 -16.50
C TYR A 202 2.16 11.65 -16.53
N ALA A 203 1.44 10.66 -17.06
CA ALA A 203 0.00 10.66 -17.19
C ALA A 203 -0.69 10.16 -15.89
N PHE A 204 -1.68 10.91 -15.44
CA PHE A 204 -2.43 10.62 -14.22
C PHE A 204 -3.88 11.13 -14.32
N GLY A 205 -4.75 10.62 -13.45
CA GLY A 205 -6.11 11.14 -13.28
C GLY A 205 -6.15 12.39 -12.41
N CYS A 206 -6.52 13.51 -13.00
CA CYS A 206 -6.88 14.73 -12.28
C CYS A 206 -8.34 14.62 -11.82
N VAL A 207 -8.56 14.34 -10.54
CA VAL A 207 -9.89 14.00 -10.01
C VAL A 207 -10.75 15.24 -9.88
N ASN A 208 -11.93 15.20 -10.50
CA ASN A 208 -12.92 16.28 -10.55
C ASN A 208 -14.07 16.08 -9.57
N ALA A 209 -14.42 14.83 -9.25
CA ALA A 209 -15.47 14.53 -8.29
C ALA A 209 -15.25 13.17 -7.64
N ILE A 210 -15.59 13.06 -6.37
CA ILE A 210 -15.57 11.82 -5.60
C ILE A 210 -16.97 11.52 -5.08
N SER A 211 -17.36 10.25 -5.19
CA SER A 211 -18.50 9.67 -4.50
C SER A 211 -18.01 8.55 -3.57
N GLY A 212 -18.62 8.46 -2.39
CA GLY A 212 -18.16 7.55 -1.33
C GLY A 212 -16.96 8.12 -0.55
N LYS A 213 -16.35 7.27 0.28
CA LYS A 213 -15.35 7.69 1.29
C LYS A 213 -14.07 6.84 1.30
N SER A 214 -13.96 5.84 0.41
CA SER A 214 -12.79 4.96 0.28
C SER A 214 -11.65 5.54 -0.57
N ILE A 215 -11.88 6.64 -1.28
CA ILE A 215 -10.86 7.24 -2.16
C ILE A 215 -9.76 7.90 -1.31
N PRO A 216 -8.47 7.62 -1.59
CA PRO A 216 -7.35 8.27 -0.91
C PRO A 216 -7.39 9.81 -1.03
N PRO A 217 -7.35 10.54 0.10
CA PRO A 217 -7.66 11.97 0.13
C PRO A 217 -6.61 12.90 -0.50
N GLN A 218 -5.39 12.42 -0.77
CA GLN A 218 -4.35 13.16 -1.52
C GLN A 218 -3.80 12.34 -2.69
N GLY A 219 -4.56 11.34 -3.14
CA GLY A 219 -4.25 10.57 -4.33
C GLY A 219 -3.55 9.23 -4.08
N LEU A 220 -3.26 8.56 -5.18
CA LEU A 220 -2.73 7.21 -5.24
C LEU A 220 -1.68 7.11 -6.34
N LEU A 221 -0.57 6.45 -6.03
CA LEU A 221 0.50 6.07 -6.93
C LEU A 221 0.31 4.59 -7.30
N GLY A 222 -0.07 4.36 -8.56
CA GLY A 222 -0.33 3.01 -9.05
C GLY A 222 0.95 2.25 -9.37
N LEU A 223 1.15 1.15 -8.66
CA LEU A 223 2.28 0.23 -8.81
C LEU A 223 1.83 -1.08 -9.46
N GLY A 224 0.65 -1.13 -10.09
CA GLY A 224 0.20 -2.27 -10.88
C GLY A 224 1.06 -2.53 -12.13
N ARG A 225 0.63 -3.49 -12.96
CA ARG A 225 1.38 -3.99 -14.12
C ARG A 225 0.85 -3.52 -15.48
N GLY A 226 -0.20 -2.71 -15.48
CA GLY A 226 -0.78 -2.15 -16.70
C GLY A 226 0.02 -0.98 -17.25
N SER A 227 -0.34 -0.56 -18.46
CA SER A 227 0.35 0.50 -19.22
C SER A 227 0.32 1.88 -18.53
N MET A 228 -0.66 2.13 -17.67
CA MET A 228 -0.78 3.38 -16.91
C MET A 228 -0.02 3.37 -15.58
N SER A 229 0.65 2.27 -15.21
CA SER A 229 1.39 2.20 -13.95
C SER A 229 2.66 3.03 -13.96
N LEU A 230 3.16 3.33 -12.75
CA LEU A 230 4.45 4.03 -12.58
C LEU A 230 5.53 3.34 -13.41
N LEU A 231 5.66 2.02 -13.29
CA LEU A 231 6.70 1.24 -13.95
C LEU A 231 6.63 1.32 -15.48
N SER A 232 5.43 1.27 -16.03
CA SER A 232 5.22 1.34 -17.48
C SER A 232 5.56 2.72 -18.03
N GLN A 233 5.18 3.78 -17.31
CA GLN A 233 5.42 5.17 -17.73
C GLN A 233 6.85 5.65 -17.46
N SER A 234 7.60 4.97 -16.59
CA SER A 234 8.99 5.30 -16.23
C SER A 234 9.99 4.19 -16.54
N GLY A 235 9.64 3.32 -17.50
CA GLY A 235 10.43 2.12 -17.83
C GLY A 235 11.89 2.41 -18.20
N SER A 236 12.17 3.54 -18.87
CA SER A 236 13.53 3.96 -19.19
C SER A 236 14.39 4.27 -17.96
N LEU A 237 13.76 4.62 -16.84
CA LEU A 237 14.44 5.00 -15.60
C LEU A 237 14.55 3.81 -14.64
N TYR A 238 13.46 3.07 -14.45
CA TYR A 238 13.40 2.00 -13.44
C TYR A 238 13.48 0.59 -14.01
N SER A 239 13.51 0.42 -15.33
CA SER A 239 13.64 -0.90 -15.99
C SER A 239 12.61 -1.94 -15.51
N GLY A 240 11.40 -1.49 -15.14
CA GLY A 240 10.34 -2.36 -14.63
C GLY A 240 10.63 -3.03 -13.27
N VAL A 241 11.58 -2.49 -12.50
CA VAL A 241 11.98 -3.00 -11.19
C VAL A 241 11.65 -2.00 -10.08
N PHE A 242 11.05 -2.48 -8.99
CA PHE A 242 10.91 -1.72 -7.76
C PHE A 242 10.87 -2.65 -6.55
N SER A 243 11.10 -2.12 -5.36
CA SER A 243 10.87 -2.85 -4.12
C SER A 243 10.39 -1.94 -3.01
N TYR A 244 9.65 -2.50 -2.06
CA TYR A 244 9.34 -1.79 -0.82
C TYR A 244 9.73 -2.60 0.40
N CYS A 245 9.96 -1.88 1.49
CA CYS A 245 10.13 -2.40 2.84
C CYS A 245 9.06 -1.71 3.69
N LEU A 246 8.03 -2.44 4.11
CA LEU A 246 6.95 -1.86 4.90
C LEU A 246 7.34 -1.81 6.38
N PRO A 247 7.29 -0.64 7.03
CA PRO A 247 7.57 -0.54 8.45
C PRO A 247 6.46 -1.25 9.23
N SER A 248 6.80 -1.70 10.44
CA SER A 248 5.78 -2.24 11.33
C SER A 248 4.74 -1.17 11.70
N PHE A 249 3.47 -1.58 11.84
CA PHE A 249 2.42 -0.68 12.36
C PHE A 249 2.70 -0.21 13.80
N LYS A 250 3.58 -0.91 14.53
CA LYS A 250 4.05 -0.51 15.86
C LYS A 250 5.10 0.62 15.80
N SER A 251 5.66 0.87 14.64
CA SER A 251 6.83 1.73 14.48
C SER A 251 6.39 3.19 14.37
N TYR A 252 6.39 3.88 15.51
CA TYR A 252 5.80 5.20 15.67
C TYR A 252 6.59 6.35 15.02
N TYR A 253 7.92 6.20 14.89
CA TYR A 253 8.86 7.22 14.39
C TYR A 253 9.54 6.85 13.07
N PHE A 254 9.13 5.74 12.48
CA PHE A 254 9.93 5.04 11.49
C PHE A 254 9.17 4.96 10.18
N SER A 255 9.88 5.22 9.09
CA SER A 255 9.36 5.11 7.73
C SER A 255 10.11 3.98 7.04
N GLY A 256 9.36 3.11 6.37
CA GLY A 256 9.96 2.16 5.45
C GLY A 256 10.52 2.86 4.22
N SER A 257 10.83 2.07 3.19
CA SER A 257 11.43 2.60 1.96
C SER A 257 10.81 1.97 0.72
N LEU A 258 10.66 2.77 -0.33
CA LEU A 258 10.35 2.36 -1.69
C LEU A 258 11.59 2.68 -2.55
N LYS A 259 12.17 1.64 -3.14
CA LYS A 259 13.32 1.71 -4.03
C LYS A 259 12.85 1.49 -5.46
N LEU A 260 13.25 2.37 -6.36
CA LEU A 260 12.88 2.33 -7.77
C LEU A 260 14.12 2.00 -8.59
N GLY A 261 13.96 1.13 -9.58
CA GLY A 261 15.05 0.67 -10.41
C GLY A 261 15.84 -0.53 -9.84
N PRO A 262 16.76 -1.07 -10.64
CA PRO A 262 17.57 -2.23 -10.27
C PRO A 262 18.72 -1.89 -9.31
N LEU A 263 19.13 -0.62 -9.24
CA LEU A 263 20.22 -0.17 -8.37
C LEU A 263 19.78 -0.17 -6.90
N GLY A 264 20.68 -0.57 -6.01
CA GLY A 264 20.43 -0.57 -4.55
C GLY A 264 19.48 -1.66 -4.05
N GLN A 265 19.06 -2.60 -4.91
CA GLN A 265 18.29 -3.77 -4.53
C GLN A 265 19.15 -4.78 -3.74
N PRO A 266 18.57 -5.57 -2.81
CA PRO A 266 19.34 -6.53 -2.02
C PRO A 266 20.03 -7.59 -2.89
N LYS A 267 21.30 -7.87 -2.61
CA LYS A 267 22.06 -8.93 -3.31
C LYS A 267 21.60 -10.33 -2.95
N ASN A 268 21.22 -10.55 -1.68
CA ASN A 268 20.82 -11.85 -1.14
C ASN A 268 19.30 -11.91 -1.02
N ILE A 269 18.60 -11.96 -2.16
CA ILE A 269 17.14 -12.07 -2.21
C ILE A 269 16.73 -13.45 -2.73
N LYS A 270 15.71 -14.05 -2.11
CA LYS A 270 15.13 -15.31 -2.59
C LYS A 270 13.95 -14.99 -3.49
N THR A 271 13.81 -15.72 -4.59
CA THR A 271 12.84 -15.39 -5.63
C THR A 271 11.81 -16.48 -5.85
N THR A 272 10.60 -16.09 -6.19
CA THR A 272 9.54 -16.95 -6.70
C THR A 272 9.04 -16.40 -8.04
N PRO A 273 8.52 -17.23 -8.96
CA PRO A 273 7.99 -16.74 -10.23
C PRO A 273 6.85 -15.76 -10.02
N LEU A 274 6.88 -14.66 -10.77
CA LEU A 274 5.77 -13.73 -10.89
C LEU A 274 4.89 -14.13 -12.07
N LEU A 275 3.70 -14.62 -11.77
CA LEU A 275 2.76 -15.13 -12.77
C LEU A 275 1.88 -14.00 -13.32
N LYS A 276 1.41 -14.14 -14.57
CA LYS A 276 0.53 -13.17 -15.23
C LYS A 276 -0.81 -13.80 -15.54
N ASN A 277 -1.89 -13.22 -15.02
CA ASN A 277 -3.24 -13.68 -15.29
C ASN A 277 -3.93 -12.75 -16.30
N PRO A 278 -4.38 -13.26 -17.47
CA PRO A 278 -5.11 -12.46 -18.45
C PRO A 278 -6.41 -11.84 -17.90
N HIS A 279 -7.08 -12.49 -16.93
CA HIS A 279 -8.29 -11.94 -16.32
C HIS A 279 -7.96 -10.75 -15.42
N ARG A 280 -6.82 -10.74 -14.72
CA ARG A 280 -6.45 -9.64 -13.82
C ARG A 280 -4.99 -9.25 -14.07
N PRO A 281 -4.68 -8.62 -15.22
CA PRO A 281 -3.31 -8.45 -15.70
C PRO A 281 -2.48 -7.50 -14.83
N SER A 282 -3.14 -6.60 -14.09
CA SER A 282 -2.51 -5.61 -13.23
C SER A 282 -1.96 -6.19 -11.92
N LEU A 283 -2.44 -7.38 -11.51
CA LEU A 283 -2.09 -7.98 -10.22
C LEU A 283 -0.78 -8.78 -10.26
N TYR A 284 -0.12 -8.84 -9.10
CA TYR A 284 1.11 -9.60 -8.89
C TYR A 284 0.81 -10.99 -8.33
N TYR A 285 0.64 -11.97 -9.22
CA TYR A 285 0.44 -13.37 -8.82
C TYR A 285 1.78 -14.04 -8.48
N VAL A 286 1.78 -14.82 -7.42
CA VAL A 286 2.92 -15.63 -6.97
C VAL A 286 2.49 -17.08 -6.85
N ASN A 287 3.43 -18.00 -7.04
CA ASN A 287 3.14 -19.42 -6.94
C ASN A 287 3.27 -19.91 -5.49
N LEU A 288 2.18 -19.83 -4.72
CA LEU A 288 2.08 -20.42 -3.39
C LEU A 288 1.74 -21.91 -3.52
N THR A 289 2.59 -22.78 -3.01
CA THR A 289 2.48 -24.24 -3.13
C THR A 289 2.01 -24.92 -1.85
N GLY A 290 1.99 -24.21 -0.72
CA GLY A 290 1.52 -24.76 0.54
C GLY A 290 1.66 -23.80 1.72
N VAL A 291 1.12 -24.23 2.86
CA VAL A 291 1.29 -23.54 4.15
C VAL A 291 1.61 -24.57 5.22
N SER A 292 2.62 -24.31 6.05
CA SER A 292 2.89 -25.08 7.26
C SER A 292 2.49 -24.31 8.51
N VAL A 293 1.92 -25.04 9.46
CA VAL A 293 1.65 -24.60 10.82
C VAL A 293 2.56 -25.40 11.74
N GLY A 294 3.54 -24.73 12.34
CA GLY A 294 4.59 -25.38 13.13
C GLY A 294 5.45 -26.27 12.23
N ARG A 295 5.40 -27.59 12.47
CA ARG A 295 6.07 -28.59 11.62
C ARG A 295 5.11 -29.35 10.70
N VAL A 296 3.81 -29.02 10.75
CA VAL A 296 2.77 -29.71 9.99
C VAL A 296 2.52 -28.95 8.71
N SER A 297 2.80 -29.59 7.57
CA SER A 297 2.28 -29.12 6.29
C SER A 297 0.77 -29.31 6.29
N VAL A 298 0.02 -28.21 6.19
CA VAL A 298 -1.44 -28.25 6.26
C VAL A 298 -1.97 -28.98 5.02
N PRO A 299 -2.88 -29.95 5.17
CA PRO A 299 -3.45 -30.69 4.04
C PRO A 299 -4.45 -29.78 3.28
N ILE A 300 -3.92 -29.01 2.34
CA ILE A 300 -4.69 -28.14 1.44
C ILE A 300 -4.74 -28.81 0.07
N ALA A 301 -5.93 -28.88 -0.51
CA ALA A 301 -6.10 -29.42 -1.85
C ALA A 301 -5.34 -28.52 -2.86
N PRO A 302 -4.40 -29.07 -3.67
CA PRO A 302 -3.52 -28.26 -4.52
C PRO A 302 -4.26 -27.29 -5.46
N GLU A 303 -5.44 -27.68 -5.94
CA GLU A 303 -6.29 -26.88 -6.82
C GLU A 303 -6.77 -25.57 -6.20
N LEU A 304 -6.84 -25.46 -4.88
CA LEU A 304 -7.25 -24.24 -4.18
C LEU A 304 -6.12 -23.19 -4.13
N LEU A 305 -4.88 -23.66 -4.20
CA LEU A 305 -3.67 -22.82 -4.21
C LEU A 305 -3.18 -22.53 -5.64
N ALA A 306 -3.46 -23.45 -6.56
CA ALA A 306 -2.99 -23.42 -7.93
C ALA A 306 -3.38 -22.10 -8.62
N PHE A 307 -2.41 -21.56 -9.34
CA PHE A 307 -2.65 -20.48 -10.28
C PHE A 307 -3.47 -20.99 -11.47
N ASP A 308 -4.60 -20.35 -11.75
CA ASP A 308 -5.45 -20.68 -12.89
C ASP A 308 -5.64 -19.44 -13.80
N PRO A 309 -5.03 -19.45 -15.00
CA PRO A 309 -5.14 -18.35 -15.95
C PRO A 309 -6.53 -18.21 -16.58
N ASN A 310 -7.44 -19.18 -16.42
CA ASN A 310 -8.79 -19.17 -17.01
C ASN A 310 -9.86 -18.68 -16.03
N THR A 311 -9.69 -18.91 -14.73
CA THR A 311 -10.64 -18.47 -13.70
C THR A 311 -10.19 -17.19 -13.00
N GLY A 312 -8.91 -16.83 -13.11
CA GLY A 312 -8.35 -15.75 -12.32
C GLY A 312 -7.97 -16.18 -10.89
N SER A 313 -7.99 -17.48 -10.59
CA SER A 313 -7.69 -18.03 -9.27
C SER A 313 -6.18 -18.08 -9.01
N GLY A 314 -5.81 -18.02 -7.73
CA GLY A 314 -4.42 -18.13 -7.30
C GLY A 314 -4.09 -17.19 -6.16
N THR A 315 -2.80 -16.97 -5.92
CA THR A 315 -2.31 -16.14 -4.82
C THR A 315 -1.67 -14.87 -5.34
N ILE A 316 -2.02 -13.73 -4.74
CA ILE A 316 -1.43 -12.41 -5.05
C ILE A 316 -0.71 -11.81 -3.85
N ILE A 317 0.24 -10.92 -4.13
CA ILE A 317 0.80 -9.98 -3.14
C ILE A 317 0.07 -8.64 -3.27
N ASP A 318 -0.50 -8.14 -2.18
CA ASP A 318 -1.21 -6.84 -2.18
C ASP A 318 -0.78 -5.95 -1.00
N SER A 319 -0.39 -4.70 -1.28
CA SER A 319 -0.07 -3.69 -0.26
C SER A 319 -1.32 -3.03 0.33
N GLY A 320 -2.44 -3.05 -0.39
CA GLY A 320 -3.70 -2.40 -0.01
C GLY A 320 -4.62 -3.24 0.90
N THR A 321 -4.39 -4.54 1.01
CA THR A 321 -5.07 -5.41 1.98
C THR A 321 -4.26 -5.45 3.27
N VAL A 322 -4.93 -5.43 4.43
CA VAL A 322 -4.30 -5.29 5.74
C VAL A 322 -3.83 -6.63 6.28
N ILE A 323 -4.73 -7.61 6.38
CA ILE A 323 -4.41 -8.96 6.87
C ILE A 323 -4.61 -10.01 5.79
N THR A 324 -3.79 -11.06 5.81
CA THR A 324 -3.83 -12.09 4.76
C THR A 324 -5.21 -12.73 4.71
N ARG A 325 -5.75 -12.83 3.49
CA ARG A 325 -7.07 -13.39 3.19
C ARG A 325 -6.91 -14.64 2.35
N PHE A 326 -7.40 -15.77 2.83
CA PHE A 326 -7.44 -17.01 2.07
C PHE A 326 -8.88 -17.34 1.69
N VAL A 327 -9.09 -18.01 0.56
CA VAL A 327 -10.39 -18.63 0.28
C VAL A 327 -10.78 -19.56 1.44
N GLN A 328 -12.08 -19.61 1.76
CA GLN A 328 -12.58 -20.20 3.00
C GLN A 328 -12.02 -21.61 3.31
N PRO A 329 -11.93 -22.56 2.35
CA PRO A 329 -11.40 -23.89 2.65
C PRO A 329 -9.93 -23.88 3.09
N ILE A 330 -9.09 -23.03 2.47
CA ILE A 330 -7.68 -22.87 2.85
C ILE A 330 -7.58 -22.25 4.24
N TYR A 331 -8.32 -21.17 4.48
CA TYR A 331 -8.33 -20.51 5.79
C TYR A 331 -8.73 -21.48 6.90
N ASN A 332 -9.80 -22.25 6.69
CA ASN A 332 -10.28 -23.24 7.66
C ASN A 332 -9.19 -24.26 7.98
N ALA A 333 -8.52 -24.82 6.97
CA ALA A 333 -7.46 -25.80 7.18
C ALA A 333 -6.29 -25.24 8.01
N ILE A 334 -5.84 -24.02 7.70
CA ILE A 334 -4.77 -23.33 8.45
C ILE A 334 -5.23 -23.05 9.88
N ARG A 335 -6.42 -22.47 10.05
CA ARG A 335 -7.00 -22.14 11.36
C ARG A 335 -7.15 -23.37 12.24
N ASP A 336 -7.69 -24.45 11.69
CA ASP A 336 -8.00 -25.65 12.46
C ASP A 336 -6.72 -26.36 12.92
N GLU A 337 -5.68 -26.40 12.07
CA GLU A 337 -4.36 -26.90 12.48
C GLU A 337 -3.69 -25.97 13.51
N PHE A 338 -3.82 -24.65 13.37
CA PHE A 338 -3.34 -23.69 14.37
C PHE A 338 -4.01 -23.93 15.73
N LYS A 339 -5.34 -24.07 15.75
CA LYS A 339 -6.13 -24.31 16.96
C LYS A 339 -5.84 -25.67 17.60
N LYS A 340 -5.47 -26.66 16.79
CA LYS A 340 -5.05 -27.98 17.30
C LYS A 340 -3.72 -27.90 18.07
N GLN A 341 -2.79 -27.07 17.62
CA GLN A 341 -1.49 -26.90 18.27
C GLN A 341 -1.55 -25.93 19.46
N VAL A 342 -2.39 -24.89 19.39
CA VAL A 342 -2.64 -23.97 20.51
C VAL A 342 -3.82 -24.47 21.33
N THR A 343 -3.58 -25.37 22.28
CA THR A 343 -4.64 -25.90 23.16
C THR A 343 -5.07 -24.84 24.19
N ALA A 344 -5.96 -23.93 23.80
CA ALA A 344 -6.48 -22.85 24.63
C ALA A 344 -7.96 -22.55 24.34
N PRO A 345 -8.69 -21.87 25.25
CA PRO A 345 -9.99 -21.27 24.92
C PRO A 345 -9.83 -20.20 23.83
N PHE A 346 -10.65 -20.30 22.79
CA PHE A 346 -10.65 -19.34 21.69
C PHE A 346 -11.87 -18.40 21.73
N SER A 347 -11.66 -17.18 21.26
CA SER A 347 -12.65 -16.11 21.08
C SER A 347 -12.43 -15.41 19.74
N SER A 348 -13.26 -14.42 19.42
CA SER A 348 -13.14 -13.61 18.21
C SER A 348 -13.04 -12.12 18.54
N LEU A 349 -12.41 -11.37 17.64
CA LEU A 349 -12.26 -9.92 17.72
C LEU A 349 -12.25 -9.33 16.30
N GLY A 350 -13.33 -8.66 15.92
CA GLY A 350 -13.45 -8.06 14.57
C GLY A 350 -13.35 -9.12 13.47
N ALA A 351 -12.36 -8.99 12.59
CA ALA A 351 -12.11 -9.94 11.50
C ALA A 351 -11.41 -11.23 11.94
N PHE A 352 -10.92 -11.30 13.19
CA PHE A 352 -10.14 -12.42 13.69
C PHE A 352 -11.03 -13.39 14.46
N ASP A 353 -11.12 -14.65 14.03
CA ASP A 353 -11.96 -15.69 14.67
C ASP A 353 -11.19 -16.60 15.65
N THR A 354 -9.87 -16.41 15.74
CA THR A 354 -8.95 -17.27 16.48
C THR A 354 -8.08 -16.41 17.41
N CYS A 355 -8.69 -15.97 18.50
CA CYS A 355 -8.05 -15.18 19.55
C CYS A 355 -7.96 -15.97 20.86
N PHE A 356 -6.85 -15.87 21.58
CA PHE A 356 -6.59 -16.61 22.82
C PHE A 356 -5.82 -15.73 23.83
N ALA A 357 -5.74 -16.18 25.08
CA ALA A 357 -5.01 -15.44 26.12
C ALA A 357 -3.50 -15.37 25.79
N PRO A 358 -2.84 -14.19 25.89
CA PRO A 358 -1.42 -14.01 25.54
C PRO A 358 -0.46 -14.93 26.31
N THR A 359 -0.86 -15.44 27.48
CA THR A 359 -0.07 -16.45 28.21
C THR A 359 0.16 -17.73 27.42
N ASN A 360 -0.67 -18.02 26.41
CA ASN A 360 -0.51 -19.15 25.49
C ASN A 360 0.26 -18.79 24.21
N GLU A 361 0.80 -17.57 24.07
CA GLU A 361 1.56 -17.17 22.87
C GLU A 361 2.85 -17.98 22.70
N GLN A 362 3.45 -18.44 23.80
CA GLN A 362 4.66 -19.28 23.80
C GLN A 362 4.46 -20.61 23.05
N VAL A 363 3.22 -21.11 23.02
CA VAL A 363 2.86 -22.35 22.31
C VAL A 363 2.27 -22.09 20.91
N ALA A 364 2.18 -20.83 20.48
CA ALA A 364 1.70 -20.48 19.15
C ALA A 364 2.68 -21.00 18.08
N PRO A 365 2.22 -21.84 17.14
CA PRO A 365 3.09 -22.38 16.12
C PRO A 365 3.47 -21.31 15.10
N ALA A 366 4.70 -21.39 14.59
CA ALA A 366 5.13 -20.54 13.48
C ALA A 366 4.34 -20.88 12.21
N ILE A 367 3.95 -19.86 11.44
CA ILE A 367 3.36 -20.05 10.12
C ILE A 367 4.44 -19.89 9.05
N THR A 368 4.49 -20.82 8.10
CA THR A 368 5.40 -20.75 6.96
C THR A 368 4.60 -20.82 5.67
N PHE A 369 4.78 -19.83 4.79
CA PHE A 369 4.28 -19.86 3.43
C PHE A 369 5.31 -20.51 2.51
N HIS A 370 4.91 -21.55 1.80
CA HIS A 370 5.75 -22.24 0.84
C HIS A 370 5.44 -21.71 -0.55
N PHE A 371 6.38 -20.97 -1.13
CA PHE A 371 6.30 -20.56 -2.51
C PHE A 371 7.21 -21.44 -3.37
N GLN A 372 6.96 -21.51 -4.67
CA GLN A 372 7.92 -22.10 -5.58
C GLN A 372 9.27 -21.35 -5.45
N GLY A 373 10.30 -22.04 -4.99
CA GLY A 373 11.67 -21.53 -4.87
C GLY A 373 12.04 -20.89 -3.53
N LEU A 374 11.08 -20.64 -2.62
CA LEU A 374 11.40 -20.12 -1.28
C LEU A 374 10.34 -20.45 -0.23
N ASP A 375 10.80 -20.61 1.01
CA ASP A 375 9.95 -20.70 2.19
C ASP A 375 10.02 -19.39 2.98
N LEU A 376 8.86 -18.77 3.22
CA LEU A 376 8.73 -17.60 4.05
C LEU A 376 8.15 -17.99 5.41
N LYS A 377 9.04 -18.23 6.37
CA LYS A 377 8.65 -18.35 7.78
C LYS A 377 8.33 -16.97 8.33
N LEU A 378 7.06 -16.74 8.65
CA LEU A 378 6.59 -15.49 9.23
C LEU A 378 7.12 -15.36 10.67
N PRO A 379 7.62 -14.18 11.06
CA PRO A 379 7.89 -13.93 12.47
C PRO A 379 6.57 -13.70 13.22
N THR A 380 6.62 -13.74 14.55
CA THR A 380 5.42 -13.70 15.41
C THR A 380 4.62 -12.43 15.19
N GLU A 381 5.28 -11.28 15.00
CA GLU A 381 4.65 -9.98 14.74
C GLU A 381 3.90 -9.89 13.41
N ASN A 382 4.17 -10.79 12.46
CA ASN A 382 3.43 -10.93 11.20
C ASN A 382 2.38 -12.06 11.26
N THR A 383 2.36 -12.85 12.34
CA THR A 383 1.47 -14.00 12.54
C THR A 383 0.35 -13.71 13.54
N LEU A 384 0.65 -12.92 14.58
CA LEU A 384 -0.28 -12.59 15.65
C LEU A 384 -0.49 -11.08 15.78
N ILE A 385 -1.71 -10.71 16.14
CA ILE A 385 -2.08 -9.35 16.54
C ILE A 385 -2.65 -9.36 17.95
N HIS A 386 -2.25 -8.41 18.78
CA HIS A 386 -2.75 -8.27 20.14
C HIS A 386 -3.92 -7.30 20.19
N SER A 387 -4.90 -7.54 21.07
CA SER A 387 -5.95 -6.56 21.34
C SER A 387 -5.37 -5.31 22.01
N SER A 388 -6.08 -4.19 21.92
CA SER A 388 -5.65 -2.93 22.53
C SER A 388 -5.51 -2.97 24.05
N SER A 389 -6.34 -3.79 24.71
CA SER A 389 -6.23 -4.08 26.14
C SER A 389 -5.04 -4.99 26.48
N GLY A 390 -4.39 -5.58 25.47
CA GLY A 390 -3.37 -6.62 25.64
C GLY A 390 -3.93 -7.94 26.18
N SER A 391 -5.25 -8.10 26.24
CA SER A 391 -5.89 -9.28 26.84
C SER A 391 -6.05 -10.47 25.89
N LEU A 392 -5.85 -10.25 24.59
CA LEU A 392 -5.95 -11.28 23.55
C LEU A 392 -4.77 -11.19 22.59
N ALA A 393 -4.31 -12.36 22.12
CA ALA A 393 -3.49 -12.52 20.92
C ALA A 393 -4.33 -13.27 19.88
N CYS A 394 -4.38 -12.79 18.64
CA CYS A 394 -5.22 -13.31 17.58
C CYS A 394 -4.38 -13.71 16.37
N LEU A 395 -4.71 -14.84 15.73
CA LEU A 395 -4.15 -15.22 14.43
C LEU A 395 -4.47 -14.11 13.42
N ALA A 396 -3.45 -13.50 12.84
CA ALA A 396 -3.57 -12.32 11.99
C ALA A 396 -3.88 -12.65 10.52
N MET A 397 -4.82 -13.58 10.32
CA MET A 397 -5.33 -14.03 9.03
C MET A 397 -6.84 -14.21 9.16
N ALA A 398 -7.54 -14.14 8.04
CA ALA A 398 -8.99 -14.29 8.02
C ALA A 398 -9.44 -14.90 6.69
N PRO A 399 -10.67 -15.45 6.61
CA PRO A 399 -11.18 -15.90 5.32
C PRO A 399 -11.49 -14.69 4.43
N ALA A 400 -11.45 -14.92 3.13
CA ALA A 400 -12.07 -14.04 2.14
C ALA A 400 -13.58 -13.93 2.47
N PRO A 401 -14.18 -12.74 2.39
CA PRO A 401 -15.59 -12.55 2.71
C PRO A 401 -16.52 -13.38 1.81
N ASN A 402 -17.55 -13.99 2.39
CA ASN A 402 -18.51 -14.85 1.67
C ASN A 402 -19.25 -14.15 0.51
N ASN A 403 -19.37 -12.82 0.56
CA ASN A 403 -20.06 -12.01 -0.45
C ASN A 403 -19.13 -11.51 -1.58
N VAL A 404 -17.85 -11.86 -1.53
CA VAL A 404 -16.89 -11.57 -2.59
C VAL A 404 -16.47 -12.91 -3.17
N ASN A 405 -16.81 -13.18 -4.43
CA ASN A 405 -16.29 -14.34 -5.16
C ASN A 405 -14.83 -14.09 -5.58
N SER A 406 -14.01 -13.73 -4.60
CA SER A 406 -12.58 -13.60 -4.73
C SER A 406 -12.05 -15.01 -4.75
N VAL A 407 -11.96 -15.60 -5.94
CA VAL A 407 -11.14 -16.78 -6.23
C VAL A 407 -9.64 -16.57 -5.91
N LEU A 408 -9.28 -15.43 -5.30
CA LEU A 408 -7.94 -15.02 -4.91
C LEU A 408 -7.67 -15.33 -3.45
N ASN A 409 -6.45 -15.79 -3.22
CA ASN A 409 -5.75 -15.69 -1.95
C ASN A 409 -4.88 -14.42 -1.98
N VAL A 410 -4.82 -13.69 -0.87
CA VAL A 410 -4.14 -12.40 -0.77
C VAL A 410 -3.14 -12.45 0.38
N ILE A 411 -1.85 -12.40 0.06
CA ILE A 411 -0.81 -12.13 1.05
C ILE A 411 -0.77 -10.62 1.28
N ALA A 412 -1.21 -10.20 2.46
CA ALA A 412 -1.49 -8.81 2.78
C ALA A 412 -0.32 -8.10 3.46
N ASN A 413 -0.46 -6.78 3.67
CA ASN A 413 0.65 -5.95 4.10
C ASN A 413 1.17 -6.26 5.51
N LEU A 414 0.33 -6.74 6.44
CA LEU A 414 0.80 -7.15 7.76
C LEU A 414 1.81 -8.28 7.64
N GLN A 415 1.59 -9.25 6.75
CA GLN A 415 2.52 -10.36 6.49
C GLN A 415 3.77 -9.95 5.70
N GLN A 416 3.81 -8.72 5.19
CA GLN A 416 4.92 -8.16 4.42
C GLN A 416 5.79 -7.17 5.23
N GLN A 417 5.40 -6.82 6.45
CA GLN A 417 6.19 -5.93 7.31
C GLN A 417 7.56 -6.52 7.64
N ASN A 418 8.58 -5.67 7.73
CA ASN A 418 9.97 -6.08 7.97
C ASN A 418 10.51 -7.10 6.94
N LEU A 419 9.96 -7.04 5.73
CA LEU A 419 10.43 -7.75 4.56
C LEU A 419 10.64 -6.74 3.43
N ARG A 420 11.71 -6.93 2.69
CA ARG A 420 11.90 -6.31 1.38
C ARG A 420 11.20 -7.17 0.33
N ILE A 421 10.18 -6.62 -0.30
CA ILE A 421 9.45 -7.25 -1.41
C ILE A 421 9.89 -6.58 -2.70
N LEU A 422 10.62 -7.31 -3.54
CA LEU A 422 11.11 -6.89 -4.85
C LEU A 422 10.18 -7.39 -5.95
N PHE A 423 9.82 -6.52 -6.87
CA PHE A 423 9.08 -6.84 -8.07
C PHE A 423 9.99 -6.58 -9.26
N ASP A 424 10.35 -7.65 -9.97
CA ASP A 424 11.04 -7.60 -11.24
C ASP A 424 10.05 -8.04 -12.33
N THR A 425 9.38 -7.06 -12.92
CA THR A 425 8.31 -7.33 -13.90
C THR A 425 8.84 -7.74 -15.27
N VAL A 426 10.10 -7.39 -15.57
CA VAL A 426 10.76 -7.73 -16.83
C VAL A 426 11.21 -9.18 -16.81
N ASN A 427 11.87 -9.61 -15.73
CA ASN A 427 12.33 -10.98 -15.58
C ASN A 427 11.26 -11.91 -14.98
N SER A 428 10.07 -11.39 -14.65
CA SER A 428 8.96 -12.15 -14.07
C SER A 428 9.33 -12.87 -12.75
N HIS A 429 9.96 -12.14 -11.84
CA HIS A 429 10.29 -12.64 -10.50
C HIS A 429 9.76 -11.71 -9.40
N LEU A 430 9.33 -12.31 -8.31
CA LEU A 430 9.11 -11.64 -7.03
C LEU A 430 10.19 -12.08 -6.05
N GLY A 431 10.91 -11.12 -5.50
CA GLY A 431 11.96 -11.35 -4.51
C GLY A 431 11.48 -11.05 -3.09
N ILE A 432 11.91 -11.84 -2.12
CA ILE A 432 11.67 -11.64 -0.69
C ILE A 432 12.99 -11.75 0.07
N ALA A 433 13.30 -10.73 0.85
CA ALA A 433 14.41 -10.74 1.80
C ALA A 433 13.95 -10.21 3.16
N ARG A 434 14.52 -10.72 4.25
CA ARG A 434 14.31 -10.12 5.58
C ARG A 434 15.07 -8.81 5.67
N GLU A 435 14.38 -7.76 6.09
CA GLU A 435 14.96 -6.44 6.29
C GLU A 435 14.15 -5.68 7.32
N LEU A 436 14.78 -5.19 8.38
CA LEU A 436 14.08 -4.34 9.35
C LEU A 436 13.77 -3.00 8.68
N CYS A 437 12.48 -2.71 8.50
CA CYS A 437 12.00 -1.55 7.75
C CYS A 437 11.68 -0.35 8.66
N ASN A 438 12.16 -0.39 9.90
CA ASN A 438 11.87 0.61 10.92
C ASN A 438 12.95 1.68 10.89
#